data_AF-A0A662H2T8-F1
#
_entry.id   AF-A0A662H2T8-F1
#
_cell.length_a   1.000
_cell.length_b   1.000
_cell.length_c   1.000
_cell.angle_alpha   90.00
_cell.angle_beta   90.00
_cell.angle_gamma   90.00
#
_symmetry.space_group_name_H-M   'P 1'
#
loop_
_entity.id
_entity.type
_entity.pdbx_description
1 polymer ?
#
loop_
_entity_poly.entity_id
_entity_poly.type
_entity_poly.pdbx_seq_one_letter_code
_entity_poly.pdbx_strand_id
1 'polypeptide(L)'
;MIVASEKRGKCRIRNPFDNKRAVLLGTSTGRERTLEGEVLEFETESGSTYFLYPEGKRPRIEDLQIQVPRRESCEINWFGVKSRRKW
;
A
#
# COMPACT_ATOMS: atom_id res chain seq x y z
N MET A 1 -3.88 -5.88 2.23
CA MET A 1 -3.04 -5.52 1.06
C MET A 1 -2.91 -4.01 1.00
N ILE A 2 -1.73 -3.49 0.64
CA ILE A 2 -1.49 -2.04 0.47
C ILE A 2 -1.38 -1.75 -1.03
N VAL A 3 -2.07 -0.72 -1.50
CA VAL A 3 -2.02 -0.25 -2.89
C VAL A 3 -1.58 1.21 -2.89
N ALA A 4 -0.41 1.51 -3.45
CA ALA A 4 0.08 2.87 -3.62
C ALA A 4 -0.08 3.28 -5.09
N SER A 5 -0.58 4.50 -5.33
CA SER A 5 -0.77 5.04 -6.67
C SER A 5 0.15 6.24 -6.89
N GLU A 6 1.09 6.11 -7.82
CA GLU A 6 2.00 7.20 -8.17
C GLU A 6 1.35 8.25 -9.08
N LYS A 7 0.36 7.82 -9.89
CA LYS A 7 -0.37 8.66 -10.84
C LYS A 7 -1.87 8.42 -10.73
N ARG A 8 -2.66 9.50 -10.83
CA ARG A 8 -4.12 9.44 -10.91
C ARG A 8 -4.57 8.54 -12.06
N GLY A 9 -5.56 7.70 -11.83
CA GLY A 9 -6.12 6.84 -12.87
C GLY A 9 -7.13 5.83 -12.36
N LYS A 10 -7.53 4.93 -13.24
CA LYS A 10 -8.43 3.83 -12.92
C LYS A 10 -7.59 2.60 -12.59
N CYS A 11 -7.68 2.10 -11.36
CA CYS A 11 -6.99 0.89 -10.93
C CYS A 11 -7.93 -0.31 -11.04
N ARG A 12 -7.42 -1.41 -11.60
CA ARG A 12 -8.13 -2.69 -11.72
C ARG A 12 -7.24 -3.76 -11.11
N ILE A 13 -7.75 -4.46 -10.11
CA ILE A 13 -7.02 -5.51 -9.38
C ILE A 13 -7.87 -6.77 -9.42
N ARG A 14 -7.27 -7.91 -9.77
CA ARG A 14 -7.95 -9.20 -9.62
C ARG A 14 -8.16 -9.45 -8.13
N ASN A 15 -9.41 -9.69 -7.71
CA ASN A 15 -9.76 -9.88 -6.31
C ASN A 15 -8.93 -11.05 -5.73
N PRO A 16 -8.02 -10.78 -4.78
CA PRO A 16 -7.18 -11.83 -4.19
C PRO A 16 -7.88 -12.56 -3.04
N PHE A 17 -9.10 -12.16 -2.67
CA PHE A 17 -9.83 -12.73 -1.55
C PHE A 17 -10.86 -13.76 -2.02
N ASP A 18 -11.04 -14.83 -1.24
CA ASP A 18 -12.06 -15.85 -1.49
C ASP A 18 -13.49 -15.26 -1.46
N ASN A 19 -13.67 -14.21 -0.65
CA ASN A 19 -14.90 -13.43 -0.65
C ASN A 19 -14.93 -12.49 -1.85
N LYS A 20 -16.06 -12.50 -2.57
CA LYS A 20 -16.31 -11.58 -3.69
C LYS A 20 -16.41 -10.11 -3.27
N ARG A 21 -16.37 -9.80 -1.97
CA ARG A 21 -16.47 -8.45 -1.41
C ARG A 21 -15.19 -8.06 -0.71
N ALA A 22 -14.68 -6.89 -1.08
CA ALA A 22 -13.50 -6.27 -0.49
C ALA A 22 -13.83 -4.84 -0.08
N VAL A 23 -13.11 -4.33 0.92
CA VAL A 23 -13.21 -2.94 1.36
C VAL A 23 -11.91 -2.24 1.02
N LEU A 24 -12.05 -1.08 0.37
CA LEU A 24 -10.98 -0.14 0.06
C LEU A 24 -11.07 1.03 1.04
N LEU A 25 -10.01 1.26 1.81
CA LEU A 25 -9.87 2.39 2.73
C LEU A 25 -8.78 3.34 2.22
N GLY A 26 -9.14 4.58 1.89
CA GLY A 26 -8.17 5.61 1.53
C GLY A 26 -7.46 6.14 2.78
N THR A 27 -6.13 6.04 2.85
CA THR A 27 -5.38 6.46 4.04
C THR A 27 -5.34 7.97 4.22
N SER A 28 -5.37 8.71 3.11
CA SER A 28 -5.38 10.18 3.08
C SER A 28 -6.76 10.76 3.40
N THR A 29 -7.84 10.10 2.96
CA THR A 29 -9.21 10.61 3.10
C THR A 29 -10.01 9.99 4.24
N GLY A 30 -9.56 8.84 4.77
CA GLY A 30 -10.30 8.04 5.75
C GLY A 30 -11.59 7.44 5.20
N ARG A 31 -11.83 7.53 3.89
CA ARG A 31 -13.07 7.04 3.26
C ARG A 31 -12.95 5.55 2.96
N GLU A 32 -13.99 4.82 3.35
CA GLU A 32 -14.16 3.40 3.03
C GLU A 32 -15.12 3.23 1.87
N ARG A 33 -14.82 2.28 0.99
CA ARG A 33 -15.67 1.90 -0.14
C ARG A 33 -15.65 0.40 -0.32
N THR A 34 -16.82 -0.20 -0.39
CA THR A 34 -16.95 -1.62 -0.71
C THR A 34 -16.87 -1.82 -2.23
N LEU A 35 -16.10 -2.82 -2.64
CA LEU A 35 -15.89 -3.25 -4.01
C LEU A 35 -16.30 -4.72 -4.10
N GLU A 36 -16.99 -5.10 -5.18
CA GLU A 36 -17.48 -6.46 -5.37
C GLU A 36 -17.11 -7.02 -6.75
N GLY A 37 -16.84 -8.32 -6.81
CA GLY A 37 -16.59 -9.06 -8.04
C GLY A 37 -15.22 -9.74 -8.09
N GLU A 38 -14.93 -10.34 -9.24
CA GLU A 38 -13.63 -10.98 -9.53
C GLU A 38 -12.54 -9.95 -9.83
N VAL A 39 -12.93 -8.77 -10.30
CA VAL A 39 -12.03 -7.64 -10.56
C VAL A 39 -12.55 -6.44 -9.78
N LEU A 40 -11.71 -5.94 -8.88
CA LEU A 40 -11.97 -4.77 -8.05
C LEU A 40 -11.50 -3.53 -8.81
N GLU A 41 -12.40 -2.56 -8.95
CA GLU A 41 -12.18 -1.40 -9.81
C GLU A 41 -12.50 -0.11 -9.06
N PHE A 42 -11.54 0.82 -9.04
CA PHE A 42 -11.68 2.10 -8.34
C PHE A 42 -10.80 3.18 -8.96
N GLU A 43 -11.17 4.45 -8.71
CA GLU A 43 -10.34 5.60 -9.09
C GLU A 43 -9.28 5.86 -8.02
N THR A 44 -8.06 6.13 -8.47
CA THR A 44 -6.93 6.51 -7.63
C THR A 44 -6.58 7.99 -7.81
N GLU A 45 -6.08 8.58 -6.73
CA GLU A 45 -5.48 9.90 -6.72
C GLU A 45 -3.94 9.78 -6.73
N SER A 46 -3.27 10.80 -7.28
CA SER A 46 -1.81 10.80 -7.36
C SER A 46 -1.19 10.88 -5.96
N GLY A 47 -0.25 9.98 -5.66
CA GLY A 47 0.43 9.92 -4.36
C GLY A 47 -0.42 9.34 -3.23
N SER A 48 -1.61 8.83 -3.53
CA SER A 48 -2.49 8.26 -2.51
C SER A 48 -2.19 6.79 -2.26
N THR A 49 -2.41 6.39 -1.00
CA THR A 49 -2.29 5.01 -0.54
C THR A 49 -3.65 4.51 -0.10
N TYR A 50 -3.93 3.26 -0.43
CA TYR A 50 -5.19 2.59 -0.13
C TYR A 50 -4.92 1.26 0.56
N PHE A 51 -5.72 0.96 1.57
CA PHE A 51 -5.77 -0.36 2.17
C PHE A 51 -6.90 -1.16 1.56
N LEU A 52 -6.57 -2.37 1.13
CA LEU A 52 -7.51 -3.30 0.55
C LEU A 52 -7.56 -4.56 1.42
N TYR A 53 -8.74 -4.90 1.94
CA TYR A 53 -8.97 -6.03 2.83
C TYR A 53 -10.33 -6.69 2.56
N PRO A 54 -10.52 -7.98 2.91
CA PRO A 54 -11.82 -8.62 2.72
C PRO A 54 -12.85 -8.05 3.69
N GLU A 55 -14.11 -8.00 3.25
CA GLU A 55 -15.22 -7.54 4.09
C GLU A 55 -15.28 -8.33 5.41
N GLY A 56 -15.53 -7.64 6.53
CA GLY A 56 -15.58 -8.23 7.87
C GLY A 56 -14.23 -8.52 8.54
N LYS A 57 -13.10 -8.40 7.81
CA LYS A 57 -11.75 -8.55 8.36
C LYS A 57 -10.96 -7.24 8.25
N ARG A 58 -11.40 -6.23 9.01
CA ARG A 58 -10.68 -4.95 9.10
C ARG A 58 -9.28 -5.19 9.70
N PRO A 59 -8.19 -4.85 8.98
CA PRO A 59 -6.84 -4.99 9.52
C PRO A 59 -6.65 -4.06 10.71
N ARG A 60 -5.89 -4.52 11.72
CA ARG A 60 -5.50 -3.68 12.86
C ARG A 60 -4.37 -2.76 12.43
N ILE A 61 -4.22 -1.63 13.10
CA ILE A 61 -3.16 -0.64 12.78
C ILE A 61 -1.76 -1.29 12.81
N GLU A 62 -1.57 -2.27 13.68
CA GLU A 62 -0.33 -3.05 13.79
C GLU A 62 -0.03 -3.88 12.54
N ASP A 63 -1.05 -4.47 11.90
CA ASP A 63 -0.90 -5.23 10.65
C ASP A 63 -0.52 -4.34 9.45
N LEU A 64 -0.66 -3.02 9.60
CA LEU A 64 -0.45 -2.02 8.56
C LEU A 64 0.97 -1.44 8.57
N GLN A 65 1.76 -1.72 9.61
CA GLN A 65 3.16 -1.30 9.66
C GLN A 65 4.05 -2.35 9.01
N ILE A 66 4.77 -1.95 7.95
CA ILE A 66 5.90 -2.74 7.47
C ILE A 66 6.90 -2.76 8.62
N GLN A 67 7.12 -3.92 9.23
CA GLN A 67 8.16 -4.06 10.24
C GLN A 67 9.50 -3.78 9.57
N VAL A 68 10.03 -2.58 9.81
CA VAL A 68 11.39 -2.25 9.44
C VAL A 68 12.27 -3.03 10.42
N PRO A 69 13.07 -4.00 9.95
CA PRO A 69 13.96 -4.71 10.86
C PRO A 69 14.85 -3.68 11.56
N ARG A 70 14.95 -3.77 12.88
CA ARG A 70 15.88 -2.96 13.66
C ARG A 70 17.28 -3.29 13.14
N ARG A 71 17.96 -2.28 12.60
CA ARG A 71 19.35 -2.37 12.14
C ARG A 71 20.22 -1.66 13.15
N GLU A 72 21.26 -2.33 13.61
CA GLU A 72 22.32 -1.68 14.39
C GLU A 72 23.14 -0.77 13.46
N SER A 73 23.82 0.22 14.04
CA SER A 73 24.53 1.26 13.25
C SER A 73 25.61 0.68 12.31
N CYS A 74 26.16 -0.48 12.64
CA CYS A 74 27.11 -1.23 11.82
C CYS A 74 26.48 -2.03 10.66
N GLU A 75 25.15 -2.19 10.64
CA GLU A 75 24.41 -2.95 9.61
C GLU A 75 23.88 -2.04 8.50
N ILE A 76 24.07 -0.72 8.63
CA ILE A 76 23.67 0.29 7.64
C ILE A 76 24.84 0.51 6.68
N ASN A 77 24.97 -0.38 5.70
CA ASN A 77 25.97 -0.29 4.66
C ASN A 77 25.70 0.88 3.70
N TRP A 78 26.46 1.98 3.83
CA TRP A 78 26.38 3.20 3.02
C TRP A 78 26.88 3.04 1.55
N PHE A 79 27.05 1.81 1.06
CA PHE A 79 27.70 1.47 -0.21
C PHE A 79 26.91 1.86 -1.48
N GLY A 80 26.00 2.84 -1.39
CA GLY A 80 25.28 3.42 -2.54
C GLY A 80 25.65 4.87 -2.88
N VAL A 81 26.32 5.61 -2.01
CA VAL A 81 26.69 7.01 -2.31
C VAL A 81 28.11 7.07 -2.87
N LYS A 82 28.23 7.04 -4.21
CA LYS A 82 29.49 7.43 -4.86
C LYS A 82 29.75 8.91 -4.58
N SER A 83 30.65 9.22 -3.64
CA SER A 83 31.15 10.58 -3.49
C SER A 83 31.98 10.93 -4.73
N ARG A 84 31.51 11.90 -5.52
CA ARG A 84 32.36 12.52 -6.54
C ARG A 84 33.41 13.35 -5.79
N ARG A 85 34.67 12.90 -5.80
CA ARG A 85 35.80 13.77 -5.43
C ARG A 85 35.90 14.88 -6.48
N LYS A 86 35.75 16.14 -6.05
CA LYS A 86 36.21 17.30 -6.79
C LYS A 86 37.73 17.39 -6.61
N TRP A 87 38.44 17.54 -7.72
CA TRP A 87 39.87 17.89 -7.77
C TRP A 87 40.05 19.34 -7.33
#